data_AF-A0A7S0RSM9-F1
#
_entry.id   AF-A0A7S0RSM9-F1
#
_cell.length_a   1.000
_cell.length_b   1.000
_cell.length_c   1.000
_cell.angle_alpha   90.00
_cell.angle_beta   90.00
_cell.angle_gamma   90.00
#
_symmetry.space_group_name_H-M   'P 1'
#
loop_
_entity.id
_entity.type
_entity.pdbx_description
1 polymer ?
#
loop_
_entity_poly.entity_id
_entity_poly.type
_entity_poly.pdbx_seq_one_letter_code
_entity_poly.pdbx_strand_id
1 'polypeptide(L)'
;EKAPEWLAHHDYVLNRSMVADIAVDNTVLVSWTNMATLDFALNWVHHCNKAGLHNYLVGAMDGAALAALVKAGVPAFSMVSLHEGEEHAWEKRQTGDLGR
;
A
#
# COMPACT_ATOMS: atom_id res chain seq x y z
N GLU A 1 17.50 -15.89 -6.55
CA GLU A 1 16.09 -15.59 -6.92
C GLU A 1 16.02 -14.22 -7.55
N LYS A 2 15.09 -14.01 -8.49
CA LYS A 2 14.75 -12.65 -8.94
C LYS A 2 13.94 -11.98 -7.83
N ALA A 3 14.23 -10.71 -7.53
CA ALA A 3 13.38 -9.91 -6.66
C ALA A 3 11.95 -9.89 -7.25
N PRO A 4 10.90 -10.04 -6.42
CA PRO A 4 9.53 -10.01 -6.91
C PRO A 4 9.23 -8.69 -7.65
N GLU A 5 8.45 -8.75 -8.73
CA GLU A 5 8.26 -7.64 -9.68
C GLU A 5 7.71 -6.35 -9.02
N TRP A 6 6.93 -6.46 -7.94
CA TRP A 6 6.44 -5.31 -7.19
C TRP A 6 7.56 -4.48 -6.51
N LEU A 7 8.77 -5.03 -6.32
CA LEU A 7 9.95 -4.28 -5.85
C LEU A 7 10.56 -3.39 -6.94
N ALA A 8 10.13 -3.52 -8.21
CA ALA A 8 10.59 -2.65 -9.29
C ALA A 8 10.10 -1.20 -9.17
N HIS A 9 9.16 -0.91 -8.27
CA HIS A 9 8.66 0.44 -7.99
C HIS A 9 9.57 1.15 -7.00
N HIS A 10 10.50 1.95 -7.51
CA HIS A 10 11.59 2.57 -6.74
C HIS A 10 11.13 3.64 -5.73
N ASP A 11 9.93 4.19 -5.88
CA ASP A 11 9.40 5.29 -5.07
C ASP A 11 8.28 4.85 -4.10
N TYR A 12 7.84 3.59 -4.16
CA TYR A 12 6.72 3.05 -3.36
C TYR A 12 5.44 3.90 -3.46
N VAL A 13 5.31 4.73 -4.50
CA VAL A 13 4.13 5.55 -4.75
C VAL A 13 3.05 4.67 -5.33
N LEU A 14 1.89 4.61 -4.67
CA LEU A 14 0.76 3.82 -5.14
C LEU A 14 0.38 4.23 -6.57
N ASN A 15 0.46 3.28 -7.49
CA ASN A 15 0.13 3.50 -8.89
C ASN A 15 -0.65 2.31 -9.47
N ARG A 16 -1.21 2.50 -10.67
CA ARG A 16 -2.05 1.49 -11.32
C ARG A 16 -1.31 0.20 -11.62
N SER A 17 -0.03 0.27 -12.01
CA SER A 17 0.76 -0.91 -12.36
C SER A 17 1.01 -1.78 -11.12
N MET A 18 1.37 -1.19 -9.98
CA MET A 18 1.50 -1.91 -8.70
C MET A 18 0.26 -2.73 -8.36
N VAL A 19 -0.93 -2.13 -8.52
CA VAL A 19 -2.20 -2.80 -8.25
C VAL A 19 -2.46 -3.91 -9.27
N ALA A 20 -2.18 -3.66 -10.55
CA ALA A 20 -2.38 -4.64 -11.62
C ALA A 20 -1.48 -5.87 -11.47
N ASP A 21 -0.24 -5.70 -11.02
CA ASP A 21 0.74 -6.79 -10.87
C ASP A 21 0.39 -7.74 -9.71
N ILE A 22 -0.40 -7.27 -8.73
CA ILE A 22 -0.78 -8.03 -7.54
C ILE A 22 -2.22 -8.56 -7.62
N ALA A 23 -3.08 -7.94 -8.43
CA ALA A 23 -4.49 -8.31 -8.53
C ALA A 23 -4.69 -9.76 -9.00
N VAL A 24 -5.59 -10.47 -8.31
CA VAL A 24 -6.10 -11.78 -8.72
C VAL A 24 -7.61 -11.64 -8.90
N ASP A 25 -8.13 -12.03 -10.06
CA ASP A 25 -9.55 -11.91 -10.41
C ASP A 25 -10.12 -10.50 -10.13
N ASN A 26 -9.38 -9.46 -10.56
CA ASN A 26 -9.69 -8.05 -10.31
C ASN A 26 -9.84 -7.67 -8.82
N THR A 27 -9.29 -8.46 -7.91
CA THR A 27 -9.37 -8.24 -6.46
C THR A 27 -7.99 -8.06 -5.85
N VAL A 28 -7.87 -7.09 -4.96
CA VAL A 28 -6.69 -6.86 -4.11
C VAL A 28 -7.14 -6.71 -2.67
N LEU A 29 -6.46 -7.39 -1.75
CA LEU A 29 -6.63 -7.22 -0.31
C LEU A 29 -5.74 -6.07 0.15
N VAL A 30 -6.31 -5.12 0.86
CA VAL A 30 -5.57 -3.96 1.35
C VAL A 30 -5.65 -3.90 2.87
N SER A 31 -4.50 -3.62 3.49
CA SER A 31 -4.39 -3.26 4.90
C SER A 31 -3.45 -2.06 5.01
N TRP A 32 -3.35 -1.48 6.20
CA TRP A 32 -2.43 -0.37 6.47
C TRP A 32 -1.84 -0.49 7.88
N THR A 33 -0.67 0.11 8.08
CA THR A 33 0.00 0.11 9.37
C THR A 33 0.94 1.30 9.54
N ASN A 34 1.13 1.72 10.78
CA ASN A 34 2.28 2.50 11.22
C ASN A 34 3.26 1.57 11.97
N MET A 35 4.35 2.12 12.50
CA MET A 35 5.34 1.31 13.24
C MET A 35 4.78 0.67 14.52
N ALA A 36 3.80 1.30 15.18
CA ALA A 36 3.22 0.80 16.42
C ALA A 36 2.31 -0.42 16.23
N THR A 37 1.75 -0.61 15.03
CA THR A 37 0.86 -1.74 14.68
C THR A 37 1.48 -2.70 13.66
N LEU A 38 2.80 -2.62 13.44
CA LEU A 38 3.49 -3.41 12.42
C LEU A 38 3.34 -4.91 12.67
N ASP A 39 3.35 -5.33 13.93
CA ASP A 39 3.17 -6.73 14.34
C ASP A 39 1.83 -7.30 13.87
N PHE A 40 0.75 -6.52 13.97
CA PHE A 40 -0.57 -6.87 13.45
C PHE A 40 -0.52 -7.06 11.93
N ALA A 41 0.11 -6.15 11.20
CA ALA A 41 0.21 -6.24 9.75
C ALA A 41 1.02 -7.47 9.31
N LEU A 42 2.14 -7.77 9.97
CA LEU A 42 2.94 -8.95 9.69
C LEU A 42 2.19 -10.24 10.03
N ASN A 43 1.43 -10.26 11.12
CA ASN A 43 0.58 -11.39 11.47
C ASN A 43 -0.54 -11.60 10.45
N TRP A 44 -1.18 -10.51 9.99
CA TRP A 44 -2.17 -10.56 8.91
C TRP A 44 -1.59 -11.14 7.62
N VAL A 45 -0.42 -10.65 7.18
CA VAL A 45 0.31 -11.19 6.02
C VAL A 45 0.64 -12.68 6.19
N HIS A 46 1.10 -13.09 7.38
CA HIS A 46 1.37 -14.48 7.68
C HIS A 46 0.11 -15.36 7.46
N HIS A 47 -1.04 -14.91 7.95
CA HIS A 47 -2.29 -15.63 7.80
C HIS A 47 -2.84 -15.59 6.36
N CYS A 48 -2.69 -14.49 5.62
CA CYS A 48 -3.00 -14.44 4.19
C CYS A 48 -2.20 -15.50 3.41
N ASN A 49 -0.89 -15.57 3.62
CA ASN A 49 -0.03 -16.56 2.98
C ASN A 49 -0.43 -17.99 3.34
N LYS A 50 -0.77 -18.27 4.61
CA LYS A 50 -1.28 -19.59 5.03
C LYS A 50 -2.61 -19.95 4.40
N ALA A 51 -3.43 -18.96 4.04
CA ALA A 51 -4.69 -19.16 3.33
C ALA A 51 -4.52 -19.24 1.80
N GLY A 52 -3.30 -19.13 1.27
CA GLY A 52 -3.03 -19.10 -0.17
C GLY A 52 -3.40 -17.77 -0.85
N LEU A 53 -3.58 -16.71 -0.06
CA LEU A 53 -3.86 -15.36 -0.55
C LEU A 53 -2.55 -14.61 -0.72
N HIS A 54 -2.24 -14.22 -1.95
CA HIS A 54 -1.02 -13.49 -2.30
C HIS A 54 -1.30 -12.12 -2.97
N ASN A 55 -2.57 -11.83 -3.26
CA ASN A 55 -3.03 -10.58 -3.86
C ASN A 55 -3.24 -9.49 -2.81
N TYR A 56 -2.26 -9.28 -1.92
CA TYR A 56 -2.35 -8.26 -0.87
C TYR A 56 -1.32 -7.14 -1.05
N LEU A 57 -1.69 -5.95 -0.58
CA LEU A 57 -0.85 -4.75 -0.59
C LEU A 57 -1.03 -3.98 0.73
N VAL A 58 0.08 -3.64 1.40
CA VAL A 58 0.06 -2.98 2.73
C VAL A 58 0.48 -1.52 2.62
N GLY A 59 -0.42 -0.60 3.01
CA GLY A 59 -0.13 0.82 3.10
C GLY A 59 0.71 1.15 4.33
N ALA A 60 1.88 1.73 4.14
CA ALA A 60 2.75 2.20 5.21
C ALA A 60 2.45 3.68 5.53
N MET A 61 1.97 3.94 6.75
CA MET A 61 1.60 5.28 7.20
C MET A 61 2.81 6.17 7.54
N ASP A 62 3.98 5.56 7.77
CA ASP A 62 5.23 6.25 8.07
C ASP A 62 6.43 5.51 7.43
N GLY A 63 7.56 6.21 7.33
CA GLY A 63 8.76 5.67 6.69
C GLY A 63 9.40 4.48 7.43
N ALA A 64 9.22 4.37 8.75
CA ALA A 64 9.76 3.25 9.52
C ALA A 64 8.97 1.96 9.25
N ALA A 65 7.63 2.07 9.19
CA ALA A 65 6.76 0.99 8.77
C ALA A 65 7.07 0.53 7.33
N LEU A 66 7.26 1.46 6.39
CA LEU A 66 7.59 1.14 5.01
C LEU A 66 8.90 0.36 4.93
N ALA A 67 9.97 0.86 5.57
CA ALA A 67 11.27 0.20 5.59
C ALA A 67 11.19 -1.22 6.19
N ALA A 68 10.38 -1.40 7.24
CA ALA A 68 10.20 -2.69 7.87
C ALA A 68 9.42 -3.69 6.98
N LEU A 69 8.36 -3.25 6.30
CA LEU A 69 7.59 -4.07 5.37
C LEU A 69 8.43 -4.51 4.17
N VAL A 70 9.20 -3.58 3.58
CA VAL A 70 10.13 -3.86 2.47
C VAL A 70 11.19 -4.87 2.90
N LYS A 71 11.79 -4.69 4.07
CA LYS A 71 12.77 -5.63 4.63
C LYS A 71 12.17 -7.02 4.87
N ALA A 72 10.88 -7.09 5.19
CA ALA A 72 10.14 -8.34 5.37
C ALA A 72 9.66 -8.97 4.04
N GLY A 73 9.89 -8.33 2.89
CA GLY A 73 9.41 -8.81 1.60
C GLY A 73 7.89 -8.70 1.44
N VAL A 74 7.25 -7.78 2.16
CA VAL A 74 5.81 -7.53 2.09
C VAL A 74 5.52 -6.50 1.00
N PRO A 75 4.64 -6.80 0.01
CA PRO A 75 4.18 -5.80 -0.95
C PRO A 75 3.56 -4.60 -0.23
N ALA A 76 4.15 -3.43 -0.44
CA ALA A 76 3.79 -2.22 0.29
C ALA A 76 3.85 -0.96 -0.57
N PHE A 77 3.09 0.06 -0.17
CA PHE A 77 3.15 1.41 -0.72
C PHE A 77 3.24 2.44 0.41
N SER A 78 3.85 3.58 0.12
CA SER A 78 3.87 4.72 1.03
C SER A 78 2.51 5.43 1.02
N MET A 79 1.95 5.69 2.20
CA MET A 79 0.80 6.57 2.37
C MET A 79 1.20 8.01 2.68
N VAL A 80 2.49 8.26 2.95
CA VAL A 80 3.01 9.62 3.11
C VAL A 80 2.90 10.38 1.79
N SER A 81 3.17 9.71 0.66
CA SER A 81 2.99 10.27 -0.68
C SER A 81 1.51 10.45 -1.08
N LEU A 82 0.58 9.76 -0.41
CA LEU A 82 -0.86 10.01 -0.60
C LEU A 82 -1.27 11.34 0.02
N HIS A 83 -0.71 11.74 1.17
CA HIS A 83 -1.11 12.98 1.83
C HIS A 83 -0.76 14.22 0.99
N GLU A 84 0.37 14.23 0.29
CA GLU A 84 0.76 15.33 -0.60
C GLU A 84 -0.16 15.47 -1.84
N GLY A 85 -0.73 14.36 -2.31
CA GLY A 85 -1.63 14.34 -3.48
C GLY A 85 -3.11 14.44 -3.16
N GLU A 86 -3.56 13.83 -2.05
CA GLU A 86 -4.96 13.76 -1.64
C GLU A 86 -5.41 15.04 -0.95
N GLU A 87 -4.56 15.75 -0.20
CA GLU A 87 -4.95 17.02 0.42
C GLU A 87 -5.48 18.02 -0.63
N HIS A 88 -4.75 18.12 -1.74
CA HIS A 88 -5.15 18.93 -2.89
C HIS A 88 -6.30 18.35 -3.72
N ALA A 89 -6.58 17.05 -3.65
CA ALA A 89 -7.64 16.41 -4.44
C ALA A 89 -8.99 16.38 -3.69
N TRP A 90 -8.99 16.23 -2.36
CA TRP A 90 -10.21 16.29 -1.55
C TRP A 90 -10.69 17.74 -1.38
N GLU A 91 -9.79 18.71 -1.19
CA GLU A 91 -10.14 20.14 -1.12
C GLU A 91 -10.78 20.62 -2.42
N LYS A 92 -10.24 20.22 -3.57
CA LYS A 92 -10.82 20.53 -4.90
C LYS A 92 -12.19 19.91 -5.11
N ARG A 93 -12.48 18.75 -4.50
CA ARG A 93 -13.82 18.14 -4.52
C ARG A 93 -14.81 18.85 -3.60
N GLN A 94 -14.37 19.38 -2.46
CA GLN A 94 -15.24 20.17 -1.58
C GLN A 94 -15.52 21.58 -2.12
N THR A 95 -14.53 22.22 -2.74
CA THR A 95 -14.68 23.57 -3.31
C THR A 95 -15.33 23.57 -4.70
N GLY A 96 -15.40 22.42 -5.37
CA GLY A 96 -16.02 22.26 -6.69
C GLY A 96 -17.56 22.20 -6.69
N ASP A 97 -18.22 22.15 -5.52
CA ASP A 97 -19.69 22.03 -5.43
C ASP A 97 -20.34 23.04 -4.47
N LEU A 98 -19.64 24.15 -4.18
CA LEU A 98 -20.20 25.31 -3.48
C LEU A 98 -19.92 26.61 -4.25
N GLY A 99 -20.49 26.69 -5.46
CA GLY A 99 -20.98 27.95 -6.03
C GLY A 99 -20.05 28.73 -6.97
N ARG A 100 -20.24 28.53 -8.28
CA ARG A 100 -20.82 29.52 -9.22
C ARG A 100 -20.98 28.93 -10.62
#